data_AF-K9Z2J5-F1
#
_entry.id   AF-K9Z2J5-F1
#
_cell.length_a   1.000
_cell.length_b   1.000
_cell.length_c   1.000
_cell.angle_alpha   90.00
_cell.angle_beta   90.00
_cell.angle_gamma   90.00
#
_symmetry.space_group_name_H-M   'P 1'
#
loop_
_entity.id
_entity.type
_entity.pdbx_description
1 polymer ?
#
loop_
_entity_poly.entity_id
_entity_poly.type
_entity_poly.pdbx_seq_one_letter_code
_entity_poly.pdbx_strand_id
1 'polypeptide(L)'
;MTKLKRPSYPRLEIHLLREGIVESIHQAEVVVADDRGRVLAVAGDAETFSFMRSAMKPFQALAVTSTGVIERFDLDDQDLAIICSSHQGTIEQARQVFNILWRADIEPSFLKCPIPAGKNSALQHNCSGKHAGMLATCKQRNWNLDTYYYKSNPIQELILHKIAELLSIPADEIMSARDDCGVPTYALELSQMATLYAKLASGNSIDLERIVRAMTNHPTMVAGEGAFDTELMNLTDGRLVSKSGAEGIQCVGNIGQNMGLAIKVLDGAKRAKYATAIHVLKQMGWITPAVAENLGEMFLRIDDYRRLEVAGELTLL
;
A
#
# COMPACT_ATOMS: atom_id res chain seq x y z
N MET A 1 31.43 -8.49 -17.15
CA MET A 1 30.91 -7.11 -17.12
C MET A 1 31.10 -6.57 -15.72
N THR A 2 32.01 -5.61 -15.56
CA THR A 2 32.25 -4.89 -14.32
C THR A 2 30.94 -4.21 -13.90
N LYS A 3 30.31 -4.69 -12.82
CA LYS A 3 29.24 -3.95 -12.15
C LYS A 3 29.83 -2.60 -11.78
N LEU A 4 29.46 -1.54 -12.51
CA LEU A 4 29.73 -0.16 -12.11
C LEU A 4 29.35 -0.05 -10.63
N LYS A 5 30.27 0.44 -9.80
CA LYS A 5 30.01 0.69 -8.38
C LYS A 5 28.84 1.67 -8.33
N ARG A 6 27.66 1.15 -7.95
CA ARG A 6 26.43 1.93 -7.86
C ARG A 6 26.61 3.01 -6.79
N PRO A 7 26.05 4.22 -6.99
CA PRO A 7 26.06 5.23 -5.95
C PRO A 7 25.29 4.69 -4.73
N SER A 8 26.00 4.54 -3.61
CA SER A 8 25.42 4.15 -2.33
C SER A 8 25.13 5.44 -1.56
N TYR A 9 23.86 5.80 -1.42
CA TYR A 9 23.45 6.94 -0.63
C TYR A 9 23.35 6.54 0.86
N PRO A 10 23.56 7.47 1.80
CA PRO A 10 23.34 7.16 3.22
C PRO A 10 21.88 6.77 3.45
N ARG A 11 21.68 5.76 4.31
CA ARG A 11 20.34 5.35 4.76
C ARG A 11 19.82 6.32 5.82
N LEU A 12 18.51 6.32 6.03
CA LEU A 12 17.94 6.98 7.20
C LEU A 12 18.08 6.07 8.42
N GLU A 13 18.41 6.64 9.57
CA GLU A 13 18.41 5.95 10.85
C GLU A 13 17.22 6.41 11.69
N ILE A 14 16.57 5.47 12.37
CA ILE A 14 15.45 5.76 13.27
C ILE A 14 15.82 5.24 14.64
N HIS A 15 15.99 6.17 15.58
CA HIS A 15 16.39 5.86 16.94
C HIS A 15 15.14 5.80 17.81
N LEU A 16 14.91 4.65 18.43
CA LEU A 16 13.99 4.54 19.55
C LEU A 16 14.73 5.00 20.80
N LEU A 17 14.24 6.07 21.42
CA LEU A 17 14.77 6.60 22.66
C LEU A 17 13.89 6.17 23.83
N ARG A 18 14.51 5.84 24.98
CA ARG A 18 13.87 5.75 26.30
C ARG A 18 14.48 6.82 27.19
N GLU A 19 13.65 7.74 27.66
CA GLU A 19 14.06 8.88 28.48
C GLU A 19 15.27 9.63 27.87
N GLY A 20 15.30 9.73 26.54
CA GLY A 20 16.38 10.39 25.78
C GLY A 20 17.60 9.52 25.43
N ILE A 21 17.66 8.26 25.88
CA ILE A 21 18.77 7.33 25.62
C ILE A 21 18.37 6.36 24.50
N VAL A 22 19.25 6.15 23.51
CA VAL A 22 19.02 5.22 22.40
C VAL A 22 18.89 3.78 22.91
N GLU A 23 17.69 3.20 22.76
CA GLU A 23 17.37 1.81 23.09
C GLU A 23 17.48 0.89 21.87
N SER A 24 17.10 1.38 20.68
CA SER A 24 17.19 0.60 19.44
C SER A 24 17.38 1.51 18.24
N ILE A 25 18.08 1.01 17.22
CA ILE A 25 18.31 1.71 15.96
C ILE A 25 17.70 0.86 14.84
N HIS A 26 16.85 1.48 14.04
CA HIS A 26 16.33 0.93 12.79
C HIS A 26 16.98 1.64 11.61
N GLN A 27 17.06 0.97 10.47
CA GLN A 27 17.53 1.56 9.22
C GLN A 27 16.43 1.50 8.17
N ALA A 28 16.27 2.59 7.41
CA ALA A 28 15.30 2.67 6.32
C ALA A 28 15.94 3.16 5.02
N GLU A 29 15.46 2.59 3.93
CA GLU A 29 15.73 3.01 2.57
C GLU A 29 14.48 3.65 1.99
N VAL A 30 14.67 4.70 1.21
CA VAL A 30 13.61 5.57 0.73
C VAL A 30 13.89 5.97 -0.71
N VAL A 31 12.86 5.90 -1.54
CA VAL A 31 12.90 6.37 -2.92
C VAL A 31 11.70 7.25 -3.21
N VAL A 32 11.96 8.39 -3.83
CA VAL A 32 10.94 9.24 -4.46
C VAL A 32 11.15 9.18 -5.97
N ALA A 33 10.07 8.91 -6.71
CA ALA A 33 10.10 8.83 -8.16
C ALA A 33 8.93 9.60 -8.78
N ASP A 34 9.05 9.93 -10.07
CA ASP A 34 7.94 10.45 -10.87
C ASP A 34 7.17 9.34 -11.61
N ASP A 35 6.09 9.72 -12.29
CA ASP A 35 5.22 8.83 -13.06
C ASP A 35 5.87 8.26 -14.34
N ARG A 36 7.07 8.72 -14.68
CA ARG A 36 7.91 8.23 -15.79
C ARG A 36 9.01 7.28 -15.32
N GLY A 37 9.11 7.03 -14.01
CA GLY A 37 10.10 6.14 -13.42
C GLY A 37 11.47 6.78 -13.15
N ARG A 38 11.57 8.11 -13.21
CA ARG A 38 12.81 8.80 -12.82
C ARG A 38 12.87 8.92 -11.31
N VAL A 39 13.97 8.47 -10.71
CA VAL A 39 14.25 8.68 -9.28
C VAL A 39 14.64 10.14 -9.06
N LEU A 40 13.89 10.84 -8.22
CA LEU A 40 14.06 12.26 -7.90
C LEU A 40 14.81 12.48 -6.59
N ALA A 41 14.63 11.56 -5.63
CA ALA A 41 15.29 11.61 -4.34
C ALA A 41 15.48 10.21 -3.76
N VAL A 42 16.55 10.01 -3.00
CA VAL A 42 16.90 8.70 -2.45
C VAL A 42 17.64 8.80 -1.11
N ALA A 43 17.37 7.86 -0.22
CA ALA A 43 18.23 7.52 0.91
C ALA A 43 18.42 5.99 0.91
N GLY A 44 19.68 5.52 0.90
CA GLY A 44 20.01 4.11 0.71
C GLY A 44 20.06 3.67 -0.76
N ASP A 45 19.51 2.49 -1.07
CA ASP A 45 19.54 1.88 -2.39
C ASP A 45 18.13 1.86 -3.03
N ALA A 46 18.02 2.43 -4.23
CA ALA A 46 16.75 2.48 -4.96
C ALA A 46 16.35 1.14 -5.59
N GLU A 47 17.32 0.24 -5.78
CA GLU A 47 17.12 -1.08 -6.36
C GLU A 47 16.92 -2.18 -5.30
N THR A 48 16.76 -1.81 -4.01
CA THR A 48 16.45 -2.79 -2.98
C THR A 48 15.15 -3.51 -3.32
N PHE A 49 15.26 -4.83 -3.51
CA PHE A 49 14.12 -5.69 -3.74
C PHE A 49 13.38 -5.98 -2.44
N SER A 50 12.07 -5.81 -2.47
CA SER A 50 11.20 -6.26 -1.40
C SER A 50 9.84 -6.68 -1.93
N PHE A 51 9.13 -7.50 -1.16
CA PHE A 51 7.74 -7.77 -1.47
C PHE A 51 6.90 -6.52 -1.19
N MET A 52 6.08 -6.10 -2.15
CA MET A 52 5.23 -4.92 -1.97
C MET A 52 4.11 -5.15 -0.93
N ARG A 53 3.79 -6.43 -0.67
CA ARG A 53 2.79 -6.87 0.33
C ARG A 53 1.48 -6.10 0.14
N SER A 54 0.84 -5.67 1.22
CA SER A 54 -0.43 -4.93 1.18
C SER A 54 -0.38 -3.57 0.50
N ALA A 55 0.80 -2.99 0.24
CA ALA A 55 0.89 -1.75 -0.53
C ALA A 55 0.51 -1.96 -2.01
N MET A 56 0.38 -3.21 -2.46
CA MET A 56 -0.01 -3.56 -3.81
C MET A 56 -1.53 -3.48 -4.07
N LYS A 57 -2.36 -3.45 -3.02
CA LYS A 57 -3.83 -3.56 -3.12
C LYS A 57 -4.51 -2.55 -4.05
N PRO A 58 -4.10 -1.26 -4.10
CA PRO A 58 -4.66 -0.32 -5.08
C PRO A 58 -4.48 -0.81 -6.53
N PHE A 59 -3.33 -1.42 -6.85
CA PHE A 59 -3.07 -1.96 -8.19
C PHE A 59 -3.80 -3.28 -8.43
N GLN A 60 -4.04 -4.08 -7.39
CA GLN A 60 -4.91 -5.27 -7.51
C GLN A 60 -6.37 -4.87 -7.80
N ALA A 61 -6.82 -3.72 -7.29
CA ALA A 61 -8.15 -3.18 -7.53
C ALA A 61 -8.38 -2.73 -8.99
N LEU A 62 -7.31 -2.58 -9.79
CA LEU A 62 -7.45 -2.34 -11.23
C LEU A 62 -8.21 -3.47 -11.93
N ALA A 63 -8.13 -4.70 -11.42
CA ALA A 63 -8.92 -5.80 -11.96
C ALA A 63 -10.43 -5.56 -11.81
N VAL A 64 -10.86 -4.79 -10.81
CA VAL A 64 -12.26 -4.46 -10.55
C VAL A 64 -12.68 -3.27 -11.41
N THR A 65 -11.91 -2.19 -11.43
CA THR A 65 -12.26 -0.97 -12.18
C THR A 65 -12.18 -1.16 -13.69
N SER A 66 -11.15 -1.85 -14.19
CA SER A 66 -10.93 -2.02 -15.64
C SER A 66 -11.78 -3.12 -16.29
N THR A 67 -12.61 -3.84 -15.53
CA THR A 67 -13.42 -4.94 -16.05
C THR A 67 -14.92 -4.72 -15.98
N GLY A 68 -15.37 -3.56 -15.49
CA GLY A 68 -16.79 -3.21 -15.38
C GLY A 68 -17.50 -3.84 -14.18
N VAL A 69 -16.76 -4.33 -13.19
CA VAL A 69 -17.31 -4.97 -11.96
C VAL A 69 -18.13 -3.98 -11.17
N ILE A 70 -17.65 -2.74 -11.10
CA ILE A 70 -18.31 -1.68 -10.35
C ILE A 70 -19.72 -1.43 -10.92
N GLU A 71 -19.84 -1.23 -12.23
CA GLU A 71 -21.11 -0.97 -12.90
C GLU A 71 -22.02 -2.21 -12.90
N ARG A 72 -21.45 -3.40 -13.12
CA ARG A 72 -22.21 -4.65 -13.20
C ARG A 72 -22.92 -5.00 -11.90
N PHE A 73 -22.27 -4.76 -10.76
CA PHE A 73 -22.78 -5.13 -9.44
C PHE A 73 -23.23 -3.95 -8.60
N ASP A 74 -23.30 -2.74 -9.21
CA ASP A 74 -23.75 -1.52 -8.52
C ASP A 74 -22.93 -1.26 -7.24
N LEU A 75 -21.61 -1.35 -7.38
CA LEU A 75 -20.66 -1.06 -6.30
C LEU A 75 -20.33 0.44 -6.27
N ASP A 76 -20.00 0.94 -5.10
CA ASP A 76 -19.67 2.35 -4.89
C ASP A 76 -18.20 2.59 -4.50
N ASP A 77 -17.86 3.84 -4.20
CA ASP A 77 -16.52 4.23 -3.77
C ASP A 77 -16.15 3.61 -2.41
N GLN A 78 -17.12 3.33 -1.54
CA GLN A 78 -16.88 2.66 -0.25
C GLN A 78 -16.52 1.18 -0.45
N ASP A 79 -17.18 0.51 -1.40
CA ASP A 79 -16.83 -0.85 -1.85
C ASP A 79 -15.41 -0.88 -2.45
N LEU A 80 -15.06 0.09 -3.29
CA LEU A 80 -13.72 0.16 -3.88
C LEU A 80 -12.64 0.45 -2.82
N ALA A 81 -12.95 1.28 -1.82
CA ALA A 81 -12.05 1.56 -0.70
C ALA A 81 -11.77 0.31 0.14
N ILE A 82 -12.81 -0.50 0.45
CA ILE A 82 -12.61 -1.74 1.20
C ILE A 82 -11.84 -2.79 0.38
N ILE A 83 -11.98 -2.80 -0.96
CA ILE A 83 -11.16 -3.66 -1.85
C ILE A 83 -9.66 -3.30 -1.74
N CYS A 84 -9.34 -2.01 -1.59
CA CYS A 84 -7.98 -1.52 -1.41
C CYS A 84 -7.42 -1.69 0.02
N SER A 85 -8.23 -2.19 0.96
CA SER A 85 -7.96 -2.05 2.39
C SER A 85 -6.93 -3.02 2.97
N SER A 86 -6.26 -2.60 4.04
CA SER A 86 -5.73 -3.45 5.10
C SER A 86 -6.49 -3.23 6.39
N HIS A 87 -7.81 -3.45 6.32
CA HIS A 87 -8.74 -3.06 7.37
C HIS A 87 -8.54 -3.79 8.70
N GLN A 88 -9.13 -3.28 9.78
CA GLN A 88 -8.97 -3.82 11.14
C GLN A 88 -9.97 -4.94 11.47
N GLY A 89 -10.94 -5.18 10.58
CA GLY A 89 -11.93 -6.25 10.75
C GLY A 89 -13.02 -5.86 11.75
N THR A 90 -13.35 -4.56 11.78
CA THR A 90 -14.51 -4.05 12.50
C THR A 90 -15.79 -4.60 11.89
N ILE A 91 -16.91 -4.50 12.62
CA ILE A 91 -18.21 -4.97 12.12
C ILE A 91 -18.60 -4.22 10.84
N GLU A 92 -18.36 -2.91 10.78
CA GLU A 92 -18.65 -2.08 9.61
C GLU A 92 -17.83 -2.51 8.39
N GLN A 93 -16.52 -2.67 8.54
CA GLN A 93 -15.63 -3.12 7.47
C GLN A 93 -16.03 -4.53 6.97
N ALA A 94 -16.31 -5.46 7.89
CA ALA A 94 -16.75 -6.80 7.54
C ALA A 94 -18.12 -6.80 6.81
N ARG A 95 -19.03 -5.90 7.17
CA ARG A 95 -20.30 -5.69 6.46
C ARG A 95 -20.10 -5.15 5.06
N GLN A 96 -19.15 -4.23 4.86
CA GLN A 96 -18.84 -3.73 3.51
C GLN A 96 -18.29 -4.85 2.61
N VAL A 97 -17.40 -5.69 3.14
CA VAL A 97 -16.91 -6.87 2.39
C VAL A 97 -18.05 -7.82 2.04
N PHE A 98 -18.96 -8.05 2.99
CA PHE A 98 -20.15 -8.86 2.74
C PHE A 98 -21.06 -8.23 1.66
N ASN A 99 -21.23 -6.90 1.66
CA ASN A 99 -22.00 -6.18 0.65
C ASN A 99 -21.50 -6.49 -0.77
N ILE A 100 -20.20 -6.43 -1.01
CA ILE A 100 -19.60 -6.77 -2.31
C ILE A 100 -19.95 -8.20 -2.73
N LEU A 101 -19.78 -9.17 -1.82
CA LEU A 101 -20.08 -10.58 -2.10
C LEU A 101 -21.58 -10.79 -2.37
N TRP A 102 -22.44 -10.13 -1.60
CA TRP A 102 -23.89 -10.20 -1.74
C TRP A 102 -24.35 -9.62 -3.08
N ARG A 103 -23.83 -8.45 -3.47
CA ARG A 103 -24.11 -7.83 -4.79
C ARG A 103 -23.64 -8.69 -5.96
N ALA A 104 -22.56 -9.44 -5.78
CA ALA A 104 -22.04 -10.37 -6.78
C ALA A 104 -22.70 -11.77 -6.73
N ASP A 105 -23.65 -12.02 -5.82
CA ASP A 105 -24.27 -13.32 -5.60
C ASP A 105 -23.21 -14.42 -5.33
N ILE A 106 -22.37 -14.16 -4.33
CA ILE A 106 -21.28 -15.04 -3.89
C ILE A 106 -21.39 -15.28 -2.38
N GLU A 107 -21.29 -16.54 -1.97
CA GLU A 107 -21.27 -16.88 -0.55
C GLU A 107 -19.94 -16.52 0.12
N PRO A 108 -19.93 -16.06 1.38
CA PRO A 108 -18.70 -15.79 2.14
C PRO A 108 -17.74 -16.98 2.27
N SER A 109 -18.23 -18.22 2.10
CA SER A 109 -17.44 -19.47 2.08
C SER A 109 -16.40 -19.52 0.96
N PHE A 110 -16.57 -18.71 -0.10
CA PHE A 110 -15.58 -18.57 -1.18
C PHE A 110 -14.36 -17.73 -0.77
N LEU A 111 -14.40 -16.98 0.33
CA LEU A 111 -13.21 -16.29 0.83
C LEU A 111 -12.16 -17.32 1.28
N LYS A 112 -10.96 -17.25 0.69
CA LYS A 112 -9.84 -18.16 0.98
C LYS A 112 -8.76 -17.50 1.85
N CYS A 113 -8.95 -16.24 2.24
CA CYS A 113 -8.12 -15.62 3.28
C CYS A 113 -8.43 -16.30 4.63
N PRO A 114 -7.42 -16.47 5.51
CA PRO A 114 -7.61 -17.15 6.77
C PRO A 114 -8.55 -16.38 7.70
N ILE A 115 -9.12 -17.06 8.68
CA ILE A 115 -9.84 -16.40 9.78
C ILE A 115 -8.78 -15.84 10.75
N PRO A 116 -8.78 -14.53 11.05
CA PRO A 116 -7.80 -13.97 11.98
C PRO A 116 -7.94 -14.54 13.39
N ALA A 117 -6.83 -14.56 14.14
CA ALA A 117 -6.86 -14.98 15.54
C ALA A 117 -7.88 -14.15 16.36
N GLY A 118 -8.70 -14.84 17.15
CA GLY A 118 -9.74 -14.20 17.98
C GLY A 118 -10.96 -13.67 17.19
N LYS A 119 -11.10 -14.05 15.91
CA LYS A 119 -12.26 -13.72 15.06
C LYS A 119 -13.00 -14.98 14.63
N ASN A 120 -14.22 -14.79 14.11
CA ASN A 120 -15.11 -15.90 13.76
C ASN A 120 -15.39 -16.02 12.25
N SER A 121 -14.87 -15.10 11.44
CA SER A 121 -15.13 -15.07 9.99
C SER A 121 -13.96 -14.53 9.19
N ALA A 122 -13.78 -15.07 7.98
CA ALA A 122 -12.83 -14.58 6.99
C ALA A 122 -13.13 -13.14 6.55
N LEU A 123 -14.39 -12.69 6.67
CA LEU A 123 -14.79 -11.29 6.43
C LEU A 123 -14.00 -10.30 7.30
N GLN A 124 -13.53 -10.73 8.47
CA GLN A 124 -12.79 -9.90 9.41
C GLN A 124 -11.28 -9.88 9.12
N HIS A 125 -10.80 -10.65 8.14
CA HIS A 125 -9.41 -10.62 7.72
C HIS A 125 -9.09 -9.33 6.99
N ASN A 126 -7.96 -8.68 7.29
CA ASN A 126 -7.51 -7.43 6.66
C ASN A 126 -7.29 -7.48 5.12
N CYS A 127 -7.58 -8.61 4.49
CA CYS A 127 -7.47 -8.82 3.04
C CYS A 127 -8.81 -9.24 2.43
N SER A 128 -9.85 -9.45 3.23
CA SER A 128 -11.12 -9.99 2.73
C SER A 128 -11.75 -9.08 1.67
N GLY A 129 -11.56 -7.75 1.77
CA GLY A 129 -11.94 -6.81 0.72
C GLY A 129 -11.26 -7.08 -0.64
N LYS A 130 -9.92 -7.22 -0.70
CA LYS A 130 -9.24 -7.56 -1.97
C LYS A 130 -9.70 -8.91 -2.53
N HIS A 131 -9.98 -9.87 -1.64
CA HIS A 131 -10.50 -11.18 -2.05
C HIS A 131 -11.93 -11.07 -2.60
N ALA A 132 -12.81 -10.26 -1.99
CA ALA A 132 -14.16 -10.01 -2.49
C ALA A 132 -14.13 -9.33 -3.87
N GLY A 133 -13.24 -8.36 -4.09
CA GLY A 133 -13.03 -7.74 -5.41
C GLY A 133 -12.56 -8.74 -6.47
N MET A 134 -11.61 -9.62 -6.14
CA MET A 134 -11.16 -10.70 -7.04
C MET A 134 -12.30 -11.66 -7.37
N LEU A 135 -13.08 -12.07 -6.37
CA LEU A 135 -14.23 -12.97 -6.54
C LEU A 135 -15.32 -12.36 -7.42
N ALA A 136 -15.66 -11.09 -7.19
CA ALA A 136 -16.61 -10.35 -8.03
C ALA A 136 -16.12 -10.26 -9.48
N THR A 137 -14.83 -10.01 -9.68
CA THR A 137 -14.21 -10.02 -11.02
C THR A 137 -14.32 -11.40 -11.68
N CYS A 138 -14.01 -12.47 -10.95
CA CYS A 138 -14.16 -13.83 -11.46
C CYS A 138 -15.61 -14.15 -11.82
N LYS A 139 -16.59 -13.76 -10.99
CA LYS A 139 -18.02 -13.94 -11.27
C LYS A 139 -18.43 -13.22 -12.55
N GLN A 140 -18.03 -11.97 -12.74
CA GLN A 140 -18.35 -11.23 -13.96
C GLN A 140 -17.72 -11.86 -15.21
N ARG A 141 -16.49 -12.37 -15.10
CA ARG A 141 -15.74 -12.95 -16.22
C ARG A 141 -16.01 -14.44 -16.42
N ASN A 142 -16.91 -15.06 -15.63
CA ASN A 142 -17.15 -16.50 -15.59
C ASN A 142 -15.87 -17.33 -15.35
N TRP A 143 -14.97 -16.83 -14.51
CA TRP A 143 -13.78 -17.56 -14.07
C TRP A 143 -14.05 -18.36 -12.80
N ASN A 144 -13.24 -19.39 -12.58
CA ASN A 144 -13.41 -20.30 -11.46
C ASN A 144 -13.20 -19.59 -10.10
N LEU A 145 -14.24 -19.59 -9.27
CA LEU A 145 -14.28 -18.94 -7.95
C LEU A 145 -13.52 -19.71 -6.86
N ASP A 146 -13.31 -21.01 -7.00
CA ASP A 146 -12.59 -21.80 -5.99
C ASP A 146 -11.08 -21.65 -6.09
N THR A 147 -10.59 -21.29 -7.27
CA THR A 147 -9.16 -21.26 -7.61
C THR A 147 -8.62 -19.85 -7.81
N TYR A 148 -9.41 -18.79 -7.57
CA TYR A 148 -9.00 -17.39 -7.82
C TYR A 148 -7.68 -16.99 -7.16
N TYR A 149 -7.29 -17.66 -6.07
CA TYR A 149 -6.06 -17.38 -5.33
C TYR A 149 -4.83 -18.13 -5.88
N TYR A 150 -5.00 -19.03 -6.84
CA TYR A 150 -3.91 -19.70 -7.53
C TYR A 150 -3.29 -18.78 -8.58
N LYS A 151 -1.95 -18.82 -8.68
CA LYS A 151 -1.19 -18.04 -9.66
C LYS A 151 -1.66 -18.25 -11.10
N SER A 152 -2.13 -19.46 -11.43
CA SER A 152 -2.63 -19.85 -12.75
C SER A 152 -4.08 -19.42 -13.03
N ASN A 153 -4.76 -18.78 -12.08
CA ASN A 153 -6.11 -18.30 -12.33
C ASN A 153 -6.05 -17.00 -13.14
N PRO A 154 -6.93 -16.81 -14.15
CA PRO A 154 -6.92 -15.62 -15.00
C PRO A 154 -6.98 -14.28 -14.26
N ILE A 155 -7.56 -14.21 -13.06
CA ILE A 155 -7.55 -12.98 -12.25
C ILE A 155 -6.15 -12.60 -11.78
N GLN A 156 -5.31 -13.58 -11.41
CA GLN A 156 -3.95 -13.32 -10.95
C GLN A 156 -3.05 -12.95 -12.13
N GLU A 157 -3.28 -13.55 -13.29
CA GLU A 157 -2.62 -13.15 -14.54
C GLU A 157 -3.03 -11.73 -14.94
N LEU A 158 -4.32 -11.38 -14.88
CA LEU A 158 -4.79 -10.01 -15.17
C LEU A 158 -4.10 -8.98 -14.27
N ILE A 159 -4.05 -9.23 -12.96
CA ILE A 159 -3.40 -8.33 -11.99
C ILE A 159 -1.90 -8.18 -12.30
N LEU A 160 -1.21 -9.29 -12.58
CA LEU A 160 0.19 -9.27 -12.95
C LEU A 160 0.44 -8.42 -14.20
N HIS A 161 -0.35 -8.61 -15.25
CA HIS A 161 -0.24 -7.83 -16.49
C HIS A 161 -0.52 -6.35 -16.26
N LYS A 162 -1.50 -6.00 -15.41
CA LYS A 162 -1.76 -4.58 -15.08
C LYS A 162 -0.60 -3.91 -14.38
N ILE A 163 0.07 -4.61 -13.46
CA ILE A 163 1.26 -4.08 -12.77
C ILE A 163 2.44 -3.96 -13.76
N ALA A 164 2.64 -4.99 -14.59
CA ALA A 164 3.68 -5.01 -15.63
C ALA A 164 3.50 -3.87 -16.64
N GLU A 165 2.27 -3.62 -17.09
CA GLU A 165 1.89 -2.51 -17.98
C GLU A 165 2.26 -1.15 -17.36
N LEU A 166 1.89 -0.93 -16.09
CA LEU A 166 2.24 0.30 -15.38
C LEU A 166 3.74 0.51 -15.27
N LEU A 167 4.50 -0.56 -15.01
CA LEU A 167 5.96 -0.52 -14.90
C LEU A 167 6.68 -0.53 -16.27
N SER A 168 5.96 -0.81 -17.36
CA SER A 168 6.53 -0.98 -18.70
C SER A 168 7.64 -2.05 -18.75
N ILE A 169 7.45 -3.15 -18.01
CA ILE A 169 8.34 -4.33 -18.01
C ILE A 169 7.56 -5.60 -18.37
N PRO A 170 8.21 -6.64 -18.88
CA PRO A 170 7.57 -7.93 -19.10
C PRO A 170 7.03 -8.56 -17.81
N ALA A 171 5.83 -9.17 -17.88
CA ALA A 171 5.17 -9.77 -16.72
C ALA A 171 5.94 -10.96 -16.12
N ASP A 172 6.71 -11.69 -16.94
CA ASP A 172 7.54 -12.82 -16.55
C ASP A 172 8.80 -12.42 -15.79
N GLU A 173 9.23 -11.16 -15.88
CA GLU A 173 10.34 -10.62 -15.07
C GLU A 173 9.93 -10.32 -13.62
N ILE A 174 8.62 -10.20 -13.34
CA ILE A 174 8.13 -9.90 -11.99
C ILE A 174 8.07 -11.18 -11.15
N MET A 175 8.98 -11.26 -10.17
CA MET A 175 9.02 -12.37 -9.22
C MET A 175 7.79 -12.37 -8.31
N SER A 176 7.16 -13.53 -8.17
CA SER A 176 5.95 -13.74 -7.36
C SER A 176 6.17 -14.76 -6.26
N ALA A 177 5.63 -14.51 -5.06
CA ALA A 177 5.55 -15.48 -3.97
C ALA A 177 4.10 -15.58 -3.45
N ARG A 178 3.84 -16.56 -2.59
CA ARG A 178 2.55 -16.68 -1.87
C ARG A 178 2.54 -15.74 -0.67
N ASP A 179 1.48 -14.93 -0.55
CA ASP A 179 1.24 -14.03 0.58
C ASP A 179 0.51 -14.76 1.74
N ASP A 180 0.46 -14.15 2.92
CA ASP A 180 -0.12 -14.78 4.13
C ASP A 180 -1.62 -15.04 3.99
N CYS A 181 -2.30 -14.20 3.21
CA CYS A 181 -3.72 -14.38 2.87
C CYS A 181 -3.97 -15.42 1.77
N GLY A 182 -2.91 -15.97 1.16
CA GLY A 182 -2.97 -17.07 0.20
C GLY A 182 -2.84 -16.68 -1.27
N VAL A 183 -3.09 -15.41 -1.64
CA VAL A 183 -2.92 -14.91 -3.02
C VAL A 183 -1.45 -14.55 -3.33
N PRO A 184 -1.05 -14.41 -4.60
CA PRO A 184 0.28 -13.91 -4.96
C PRO A 184 0.61 -12.50 -4.42
N THR A 185 1.89 -12.30 -4.10
CA THR A 185 2.54 -11.00 -3.86
C THR A 185 3.77 -10.90 -4.75
N TYR A 186 4.10 -9.70 -5.22
CA TYR A 186 5.24 -9.48 -6.11
C TYR A 186 6.41 -8.80 -5.40
N ALA A 187 7.62 -9.21 -5.76
CA ALA A 187 8.86 -8.55 -5.37
C ALA A 187 9.22 -7.52 -6.42
N LEU A 188 9.43 -6.27 -5.98
CA LEU A 188 9.76 -5.13 -6.82
C LEU A 188 10.91 -4.36 -6.19
N GLU A 189 11.63 -3.60 -7.01
CA GLU A 189 12.56 -2.58 -6.53
C GLU A 189 11.80 -1.42 -5.87
N LEU A 190 12.44 -0.72 -4.93
CA LEU A 190 11.84 0.47 -4.31
C LEU A 190 11.54 1.57 -5.34
N SER A 191 12.41 1.75 -6.35
CA SER A 191 12.18 2.64 -7.49
C SER A 191 10.88 2.31 -8.23
N GLN A 192 10.60 1.04 -8.47
CA GLN A 192 9.39 0.55 -9.11
C GLN A 192 8.16 0.78 -8.23
N MET A 193 8.25 0.51 -6.93
CA MET A 193 7.16 0.82 -5.98
C MET A 193 6.84 2.31 -5.93
N ALA A 194 7.85 3.18 -5.89
CA ALA A 194 7.68 4.63 -5.91
C ALA A 194 7.03 5.07 -7.23
N THR A 195 7.47 4.52 -8.36
CA THR A 195 6.89 4.78 -9.70
C THR A 195 5.42 4.38 -9.78
N LEU A 196 5.04 3.23 -9.21
CA LEU A 196 3.65 2.81 -9.15
C LEU A 196 2.77 3.81 -8.39
N TYR A 197 3.25 4.33 -7.26
CA TYR A 197 2.52 5.36 -6.50
C TYR A 197 2.51 6.73 -7.18
N ALA A 198 3.55 7.06 -7.95
CA ALA A 198 3.57 8.25 -8.78
C ALA A 198 2.51 8.17 -9.90
N LYS A 199 2.39 7.00 -10.54
CA LYS A 199 1.32 6.72 -11.53
C LYS A 199 -0.06 6.74 -10.90
N LEU A 200 -0.22 6.13 -9.73
CA LEU A 200 -1.47 6.17 -8.95
C LEU A 200 -1.91 7.62 -8.70
N ALA A 201 -0.97 8.50 -8.35
CA ALA A 201 -1.23 9.92 -8.07
C ALA A 201 -1.28 10.85 -9.29
N SER A 202 -1.05 10.33 -10.51
CA SER A 202 -0.83 11.16 -11.69
C SER A 202 -2.10 11.74 -12.33
N GLY A 203 -3.27 11.14 -12.09
CA GLY A 203 -4.52 11.50 -12.78
C GLY A 203 -4.57 11.12 -14.27
N ASN A 204 -3.56 10.41 -14.79
CA ASN A 204 -3.49 10.03 -16.20
C ASN A 204 -4.33 8.78 -16.57
N SER A 205 -4.99 8.16 -15.59
CA SER A 205 -5.82 6.97 -15.78
C SER A 205 -7.10 7.10 -14.97
N ILE A 206 -8.25 6.99 -15.64
CA ILE A 206 -9.58 7.05 -15.04
C ILE A 206 -9.75 5.95 -13.97
N ASP A 207 -9.20 4.75 -14.23
CA ASP A 207 -9.26 3.63 -13.30
C ASP A 207 -8.47 3.91 -12.02
N LEU A 208 -7.25 4.44 -12.14
CA LEU A 208 -6.43 4.82 -10.99
C LEU A 208 -7.03 6.00 -10.23
N GLU A 209 -7.54 7.00 -10.94
CA GLU A 209 -8.20 8.16 -10.34
C GLU A 209 -9.40 7.73 -9.48
N ARG A 210 -10.22 6.79 -9.98
CA ARG A 210 -11.35 6.23 -9.22
C ARG A 210 -10.88 5.51 -7.96
N ILE A 211 -9.81 4.72 -8.06
CA ILE A 211 -9.22 4.01 -6.90
C ILE A 211 -8.71 5.02 -5.86
N VAL A 212 -7.98 6.05 -6.29
CA VAL A 212 -7.47 7.09 -5.40
C VAL A 212 -8.62 7.81 -4.70
N ARG A 213 -9.62 8.26 -5.46
CA ARG A 213 -10.81 8.94 -4.91
C ARG A 213 -11.51 8.09 -3.86
N ALA A 214 -11.73 6.81 -4.14
CA ALA A 214 -12.32 5.88 -3.19
C ALA A 214 -11.49 5.79 -1.89
N MET A 215 -10.17 5.63 -2.02
CA MET A 215 -9.27 5.54 -0.86
C MET A 215 -9.25 6.83 -0.02
N THR A 216 -9.16 7.99 -0.67
CA THR A 216 -9.04 9.29 0.02
C THR A 216 -10.36 9.80 0.59
N ASN A 217 -11.50 9.41 0.00
CA ASN A 217 -12.83 9.76 0.52
C ASN A 217 -13.29 8.80 1.63
N HIS A 218 -12.81 7.55 1.63
CA HIS A 218 -13.14 6.55 2.64
C HIS A 218 -11.88 5.95 3.32
N PRO A 219 -11.00 6.78 3.89
CA PRO A 219 -9.72 6.31 4.42
C PRO A 219 -9.87 5.35 5.61
N THR A 220 -10.94 5.51 6.41
CA THR A 220 -11.30 4.60 7.49
C THR A 220 -11.69 3.21 6.99
N MET A 221 -12.24 3.07 5.78
CA MET A 221 -12.44 1.75 5.16
C MET A 221 -11.11 1.12 4.74
N VAL A 222 -10.13 1.92 4.32
CA VAL A 222 -8.83 1.43 3.85
C VAL A 222 -7.98 0.88 5.01
N ALA A 223 -7.85 1.60 6.12
CA ALA A 223 -6.93 1.20 7.20
C ALA A 223 -7.55 1.17 8.61
N GLY A 224 -8.78 1.68 8.78
CA GLY A 224 -9.43 1.84 10.07
C GLY A 224 -9.02 3.11 10.80
N GLU A 225 -9.79 3.49 11.83
CA GLU A 225 -9.53 4.68 12.65
C GLU A 225 -8.17 4.59 13.37
N GLY A 226 -7.50 5.73 13.50
CA GLY A 226 -6.20 5.85 14.17
C GLY A 226 -5.02 5.19 13.43
N ALA A 227 -5.27 4.57 12.28
CA ALA A 227 -4.21 3.99 11.46
C ALA A 227 -3.48 5.09 10.66
N PHE A 228 -2.15 4.97 10.52
CA PHE A 228 -1.32 5.96 9.83
C PHE A 228 -1.85 6.37 8.45
N ASP A 229 -2.25 5.40 7.62
CA ASP A 229 -2.79 5.69 6.29
C ASP A 229 -4.07 6.54 6.36
N THR A 230 -4.93 6.26 7.34
CA THR A 230 -6.17 6.99 7.54
C THR A 230 -5.90 8.43 7.96
N GLU A 231 -5.06 8.61 8.97
CA GLU A 231 -4.74 9.92 9.52
C GLU A 231 -3.98 10.79 8.52
N LEU A 232 -3.06 10.20 7.74
CA LEU A 232 -2.35 10.94 6.70
C LEU A 232 -3.29 11.43 5.59
N MET A 233 -4.20 10.57 5.13
CA MET A 233 -5.18 10.95 4.10
C MET A 233 -6.15 12.02 4.62
N ASN A 234 -6.61 11.91 5.86
CA ASN A 234 -7.49 12.91 6.49
C ASN A 234 -6.78 14.27 6.68
N LEU A 235 -5.61 14.28 7.31
CA LEU A 235 -4.87 15.52 7.62
C LEU A 235 -4.33 16.25 6.37
N THR A 236 -4.33 15.59 5.22
CA THR A 236 -3.94 16.19 3.94
C THR A 236 -5.12 16.46 3.01
N ASP A 237 -6.36 16.29 3.49
CA ASP A 237 -7.59 16.44 2.71
C ASP A 237 -7.56 15.64 1.40
N GLY A 238 -7.04 14.40 1.49
CA GLY A 238 -6.90 13.51 0.35
C GLY A 238 -5.80 13.88 -0.65
N ARG A 239 -5.03 14.96 -0.45
CA ARG A 239 -3.91 15.34 -1.35
C ARG A 239 -2.83 14.27 -1.44
N LEU A 240 -2.65 13.50 -0.37
CA LEU A 240 -1.78 12.33 -0.36
C LEU A 240 -2.64 11.06 -0.29
N VAL A 241 -2.33 10.08 -1.15
CA VAL A 241 -2.86 8.72 -1.03
C VAL A 241 -1.81 7.83 -0.38
N SER A 242 -2.18 7.12 0.68
CA SER A 242 -1.24 6.33 1.49
C SER A 242 -1.65 4.87 1.60
N LYS A 243 -0.67 3.97 1.51
CA LYS A 243 -0.91 2.56 1.79
C LYS A 243 0.28 1.88 2.45
N SER A 244 0.00 1.30 3.60
CA SER A 244 0.90 0.46 4.36
C SER A 244 0.99 -0.96 3.75
N GLY A 245 2.23 -1.44 3.63
CA GLY A 245 2.61 -2.84 3.49
C GLY A 245 3.16 -3.42 4.80
N ALA A 246 3.16 -4.75 4.91
CA ALA A 246 3.84 -5.47 5.98
C ALA A 246 5.37 -5.41 5.77
N GLU A 247 6.15 -5.92 6.73
CA GLU A 247 7.61 -6.00 6.62
C GLU A 247 8.27 -4.66 6.25
N GLY A 248 7.85 -3.57 6.92
CA GLY A 248 8.51 -2.27 6.80
C GLY A 248 8.19 -1.48 5.53
N ILE A 249 7.22 -1.89 4.71
CA ILE A 249 6.84 -1.21 3.46
C ILE A 249 5.80 -0.12 3.67
N GLN A 250 6.07 1.11 3.22
CA GLN A 250 5.10 2.20 3.15
C GLN A 250 5.22 2.87 1.80
N CYS A 251 4.08 3.13 1.17
CA CYS A 251 4.06 3.89 -0.07
C CYS A 251 3.05 5.03 0.00
N VAL A 252 3.39 6.15 -0.62
CA VAL A 252 2.58 7.37 -0.64
C VAL A 252 2.64 7.99 -2.03
N GLY A 253 1.51 8.44 -2.57
CA GLY A 253 1.42 9.20 -3.81
C GLY A 253 0.99 10.64 -3.53
N ASN A 254 1.60 11.61 -4.20
CA ASN A 254 1.27 13.03 -4.10
C ASN A 254 0.44 13.48 -5.30
N ILE A 255 -0.88 13.63 -5.08
CA ILE A 255 -1.85 13.87 -6.14
C ILE A 255 -1.61 15.26 -6.76
N GLY A 256 -1.55 15.31 -8.08
CA GLY A 256 -1.33 16.54 -8.84
C GLY A 256 0.14 16.99 -8.92
N GLN A 257 1.06 16.29 -8.24
CA GLN A 257 2.52 16.48 -8.42
C GLN A 257 3.15 15.32 -9.19
N ASN A 258 2.42 14.24 -9.47
CA ASN A 258 2.89 13.05 -10.19
C ASN A 258 4.12 12.41 -9.54
N MET A 259 4.19 12.46 -8.21
CA MET A 259 5.30 11.90 -7.43
C MET A 259 4.81 10.77 -6.53
N GLY A 260 5.65 9.77 -6.37
CA GLY A 260 5.43 8.63 -5.48
C GLY A 260 6.63 8.37 -4.60
N LEU A 261 6.36 7.87 -3.41
CA LEU A 261 7.31 7.58 -2.35
C LEU A 261 7.19 6.09 -2.01
N ALA A 262 8.33 5.41 -1.88
CA ALA A 262 8.42 4.07 -1.31
C ALA A 262 9.47 4.04 -0.20
N ILE A 263 9.12 3.39 0.91
CA ILE A 263 9.96 3.23 2.10
C ILE A 263 10.06 1.74 2.40
N LYS A 264 11.28 1.28 2.71
CA LYS A 264 11.54 -0.03 3.31
C LYS A 264 12.38 0.15 4.57
N VAL A 265 11.78 -0.13 5.72
CA VAL A 265 12.54 -0.38 6.94
C VAL A 265 13.13 -1.79 6.88
N LEU A 266 14.45 -1.91 6.99
CA LEU A 266 15.17 -3.14 6.68
C LEU A 266 14.77 -4.31 7.58
N ASP A 267 14.57 -4.05 8.87
CA ASP A 267 14.15 -5.06 9.86
C ASP A 267 12.63 -5.31 9.90
N GLY A 268 11.87 -4.62 9.05
CA GLY A 268 10.42 -4.77 8.94
C GLY A 268 9.59 -4.02 9.99
N ALA A 269 10.22 -3.24 10.88
CA ALA A 269 9.53 -2.62 12.00
C ALA A 269 8.48 -1.56 11.58
N LYS A 270 7.23 -1.77 12.02
CA LYS A 270 6.10 -0.86 11.74
C LYS A 270 6.29 0.54 12.32
N ARG A 271 6.83 0.65 13.53
CA ARG A 271 7.03 1.95 14.23
C ARG A 271 8.03 2.85 13.50
N ALA A 272 9.16 2.26 13.07
CA ALA A 272 10.22 2.98 12.36
C ALA A 272 9.74 3.47 10.99
N LYS A 273 8.83 2.72 10.37
CA LYS A 273 8.28 3.04 9.08
C LYS A 273 7.44 4.32 9.09
N TYR A 274 6.59 4.49 10.10
CA TYR A 274 5.77 5.71 10.23
C TYR A 274 6.63 6.92 10.55
N ALA A 275 7.66 6.74 11.40
CA ALA A 275 8.61 7.80 11.67
C ALA A 275 9.34 8.25 10.40
N THR A 276 9.81 7.29 9.61
CA THR A 276 10.45 7.55 8.31
C THR A 276 9.51 8.30 7.36
N ALA A 277 8.25 7.89 7.28
CA ALA A 277 7.27 8.54 6.42
C ALA A 277 7.04 10.01 6.80
N ILE A 278 6.80 10.30 8.08
CA ILE A 278 6.58 11.69 8.56
C ILE A 278 7.81 12.56 8.25
N HIS A 279 9.01 12.03 8.54
CA HIS A 279 10.27 12.73 8.30
C HIS A 279 10.46 13.08 6.82
N VAL A 280 10.28 12.11 5.93
CA VAL A 280 10.45 12.28 4.48
C VAL A 280 9.38 13.20 3.90
N LEU A 281 8.12 13.03 4.29
CA LEU A 281 7.03 13.88 3.82
C LEU A 281 7.25 15.35 4.21
N LYS A 282 7.81 15.59 5.40
CA LYS A 282 8.21 16.93 5.84
C LYS A 282 9.39 17.47 5.01
N GLN A 283 10.44 16.67 4.79
CA GLN A 283 11.59 17.09 3.97
C GLN A 283 11.18 17.44 2.53
N MET A 284 10.29 16.67 1.94
CA MET A 284 9.77 16.90 0.58
C MET A 284 8.73 18.02 0.50
N GLY A 285 8.30 18.59 1.64
CA GLY A 285 7.25 19.61 1.69
C GLY A 285 5.85 19.11 1.31
N TRP A 286 5.60 17.80 1.39
CA TRP A 286 4.29 17.20 1.05
C TRP A 286 3.26 17.40 2.16
N ILE A 287 3.72 17.63 3.39
CA ILE A 287 2.90 17.95 4.56
C ILE A 287 3.37 19.26 5.19
N THR A 288 2.42 20.00 5.77
CA THR A 288 2.72 21.25 6.49
C THR A 288 3.35 20.94 7.85
N PRO A 289 4.03 21.91 8.49
CA PRO A 289 4.55 21.73 9.84
C PRO A 289 3.49 21.29 10.86
N ALA A 290 2.27 21.83 10.77
CA ALA A 290 1.17 21.45 11.65
C ALA A 290 0.71 19.99 11.44
N VAL A 291 0.64 19.53 10.19
CA VAL A 291 0.33 18.11 9.89
C VAL A 291 1.45 17.20 10.40
N ALA A 292 2.71 17.59 10.22
CA ALA A 292 3.85 16.83 10.72
C ALA A 292 3.86 16.74 12.27
N GLU A 293 3.47 17.81 12.97
CA GLU A 293 3.33 17.83 14.43
C GLU A 293 2.21 16.89 14.90
N ASN A 294 1.01 16.99 14.33
CA ASN A 294 -0.12 16.09 14.66
C ASN A 294 0.25 14.61 14.46
N LEU A 295 0.81 14.26 13.30
CA LEU A 295 1.27 12.90 13.04
C LEU A 295 2.41 12.49 14.00
N GLY A 296 3.27 13.44 14.38
CA GLY A 296 4.34 13.26 15.34
C GLY A 296 3.81 12.83 16.72
N GLU A 297 2.79 13.52 17.21
CA GLU A 297 2.14 13.17 18.49
C GLU A 297 1.52 11.78 18.45
N MET A 298 0.90 11.41 17.33
CA MET A 298 0.21 10.13 17.18
C MET A 298 1.14 8.93 16.98
N PHE A 299 2.26 9.10 16.27
CA PHE A 299 3.07 7.98 15.77
C PHE A 299 4.55 7.99 16.16
N LEU A 300 5.09 9.13 16.61
CA LEU A 300 6.49 9.20 17.09
C LEU A 300 6.59 9.03 18.61
N ARG A 301 5.55 9.40 19.37
CA ARG A 301 5.46 9.12 20.80
C ARG A 301 4.80 7.76 21.01
N ILE A 302 5.52 6.82 21.59
CA ILE A 302 5.01 5.48 21.88
C ILE A 302 4.31 5.49 23.25
N ASP A 303 4.90 6.17 24.22
CA ASP A 303 4.36 6.46 25.55
C ASP A 303 5.12 7.66 26.15
N ASP A 304 4.91 7.94 27.44
CA ASP A 304 5.47 9.10 28.14
C ASP A 304 7.01 9.14 28.17
N TYR A 305 7.67 7.99 27.99
CA TYR A 305 9.13 7.87 28.12
C TYR A 305 9.79 7.32 26.85
N ARG A 306 9.04 6.81 25.87
CA ARG A 306 9.55 6.31 24.59
C ARG A 306 9.12 7.16 23.40
N ARG A 307 10.10 7.59 22.61
CA ARG A 307 9.87 8.31 21.35
C ARG A 307 10.81 7.87 20.24
N LEU A 308 10.43 8.13 19.00
CA LEU A 308 11.24 7.91 17.81
C LEU A 308 11.82 9.23 17.30
N GLU A 309 13.09 9.21 16.93
CA GLU A 309 13.76 10.29 16.22
C GLU A 309 14.36 9.74 14.93
N VAL A 310 14.32 10.53 13.86
CA VAL A 310 14.85 10.15 12.55
C VAL A 310 16.04 11.03 12.22
N ALA A 311 17.15 10.41 11.85
CA ALA A 311 18.39 11.06 11.43
C ALA A 311 18.71 10.75 9.97
N GLY A 312 19.24 11.75 9.26
CA GLY A 312 19.59 11.67 7.85
C GLY A 312 18.66 12.47 6.94
N GLU A 313 19.07 12.60 5.68
CA GLU A 313 18.38 13.39 4.67
C GLU A 313 18.31 12.63 3.34
N LEU A 314 17.27 12.92 2.56
CA LEU A 314 17.21 12.48 1.18
C LEU A 314 18.29 13.19 0.35
N THR A 315 18.94 12.44 -0.53
CA THR A 315 19.77 13.00 -1.60
C THR A 315 18.90 13.27 -2.82
N LEU A 316 18.82 14.52 -3.26
CA LEU A 316 18.14 14.91 -4.51
C LEU A 316 19.03 14.57 -5.71
N LEU A 317 18.42 14.09 -6.79
CA LEU A 317 19.09 13.67 -8.03
C LEU A 317 18.81 14.60 -9.21
#